data_AF-A0A0H3ZME0-F1
#
_entry.id   AF-A0A0H3ZME0-F1
#
_cell.length_a   1.000
_cell.length_b   1.000
_cell.length_c   1.000
_cell.angle_alpha   90.00
_cell.angle_beta   90.00
_cell.angle_gamma   90.00
#
_symmetry.space_group_name_H-M   'P 1'
#
loop_
_entity.id
_entity.type
_entity.pdbx_description
1 polymer ?
#
loop_
_entity_poly.entity_id
_entity_poly.type
_entity_poly.pdbx_seq_one_letter_code
_entity_poly.pdbx_strand_id
1 'polypeptide(L)' 'MHCDPSPSCHAGSLSGGSSSVFVNGKPLGRVGDAVDCGSVVAAGSSNVFAGG' A
#
# COMPACT_ATOMS: atom_id res chain seq x y z
N MET A 1 4.21 -9.47 -5.13
CA MET A 1 5.47 -10.24 -5.04
C MET A 1 6.46 -9.59 -5.98
N HIS A 2 7.61 -9.20 -5.50
CA HIS A 2 8.71 -8.69 -6.32
C HIS A 2 10.03 -9.19 -5.74
N CYS A 3 11.11 -9.00 -6.49
CA CYS A 3 12.45 -9.34 -6.03
C CYS A 3 13.27 -8.06 -5.86
N ASP A 4 14.09 -8.00 -4.83
CA ASP A 4 15.08 -6.93 -4.65
C ASP A 4 16.33 -7.20 -5.51
N PRO A 5 17.31 -6.28 -5.53
CA PRO A 5 18.57 -6.49 -6.26
C PRO A 5 19.46 -7.64 -5.72
N SER A 6 19.13 -8.22 -4.55
CA SER A 6 19.87 -9.32 -3.90
C SER A 6 19.27 -10.71 -4.22
N PRO A 7 18.74 -10.87 -5.44
CA PRO A 7 17.78 -11.90 -5.85
C PRO A 7 16.77 -12.42 -4.82
N SER A 8 16.40 -11.62 -3.80
CA SER A 8 15.48 -12.05 -2.76
C SER A 8 14.06 -11.64 -3.13
N CYS A 9 13.17 -12.62 -3.30
CA CYS A 9 11.78 -12.38 -3.65
C CYS A 9 10.89 -12.42 -2.40
N HIS A 10 10.02 -11.44 -2.24
CA HIS A 10 9.18 -11.30 -1.07
C HIS A 10 7.79 -10.77 -1.41
N ALA A 11 6.87 -10.98 -0.47
CA ALA A 11 5.59 -10.31 -0.42
C ALA A 11 5.74 -8.92 0.18
N GLY A 12 4.72 -8.09 0.00
CA GLY A 12 4.59 -6.84 0.72
C GLY A 12 3.15 -6.69 1.21
N SER A 13 3.00 -6.25 2.46
CA SER A 13 1.72 -5.86 3.04
C SER A 13 1.73 -4.37 3.35
N LEU A 14 0.58 -3.72 3.30
CA LEU A 14 0.47 -2.32 3.74
C LEU A 14 0.86 -2.21 5.21
N SER A 15 1.82 -1.33 5.51
CA SER A 15 2.22 -0.96 6.87
C SER A 15 1.56 0.35 7.32
N GLY A 16 1.05 1.14 6.37
CA GLY A 16 0.25 2.33 6.59
C GLY A 16 -0.97 2.38 5.68
N GLY A 17 -1.94 3.23 6.01
CA GLY A 17 -3.18 3.42 5.26
C GLY A 17 -3.92 4.68 5.69
N SER A 18 -5.14 4.86 5.17
CA SER A 18 -6.02 5.99 5.52
C SER A 18 -6.34 6.04 7.02
N SER A 19 -6.32 7.24 7.59
CA SER A 19 -6.74 7.49 8.98
C SER A 19 -8.25 7.62 9.15
N SER A 20 -9.02 7.71 8.06
CA SER A 20 -10.46 7.97 8.11
C SER A 20 -11.32 7.00 7.29
N VAL A 21 -10.74 6.28 6.32
CA VAL A 21 -11.47 5.33 5.47
C VAL A 21 -11.03 3.90 5.76
N PHE A 22 -12.00 3.06 6.10
CA PHE A 22 -11.80 1.66 6.46
C PHE A 22 -12.62 0.75 5.54
N VAL A 23 -12.03 -0.36 5.10
CA VAL A 23 -12.70 -1.43 4.36
C VAL A 23 -12.57 -2.71 5.18
N ASN A 24 -13.71 -3.32 5.53
CA ASN A 24 -13.76 -4.50 6.40
C ASN A 24 -13.00 -4.30 7.72
N GLY A 25 -13.06 -3.09 8.29
CA GLY A 25 -12.40 -2.74 9.55
C GLY A 25 -10.87 -2.52 9.45
N LYS A 26 -10.28 -2.55 8.26
CA LYS A 26 -8.86 -2.26 8.03
C LYS A 26 -8.70 -0.91 7.32
N PRO A 27 -7.66 -0.12 7.62
CA PRO A 27 -7.35 1.10 6.87
C PRO A 27 -7.26 0.83 5.36
N LEU A 28 -7.89 1.68 4.54
CA LEU A 28 -7.76 1.62 3.08
C LEU A 28 -6.35 2.06 2.66
N GLY A 29 -5.68 1.28 1.81
CA GLY A 29 -4.42 1.69 1.17
C GLY A 29 -4.64 2.65 0.00
N ARG A 30 -3.78 3.66 -0.12
CA ARG A 30 -3.79 4.70 -1.15
C ARG A 30 -2.40 4.84 -1.75
N VAL A 31 -2.32 5.53 -2.89
CA VAL A 31 -1.04 5.89 -3.51
C VAL A 31 -0.18 6.67 -2.51
N GLY A 32 1.07 6.26 -2.34
CA GLY A 32 2.00 6.83 -1.37
C GLY A 32 1.95 6.24 0.04
N ASP A 33 0.95 5.41 0.38
CA ASP A 33 0.95 4.71 1.67
C ASP A 33 2.08 3.66 1.71
N ALA A 34 2.67 3.46 2.89
CA ALA A 34 3.84 2.62 3.08
C ALA A 34 3.53 1.11 3.03
N VAL A 35 4.51 0.34 2.54
CA VAL A 35 4.54 -1.13 2.55
C VAL A 35 5.58 -1.59 3.57
N ASP A 36 5.35 -2.72 4.23
CA ASP A 36 6.22 -3.30 5.25
C ASP A 36 7.68 -3.56 4.79
N CYS A 37 7.88 -3.85 3.51
CA CYS A 37 9.21 -4.00 2.90
C CYS A 37 9.95 -2.69 2.62
N GLY A 38 9.38 -1.53 2.98
CA GLY A 38 9.97 -0.20 2.76
C GLY A 38 9.62 0.45 1.41
N SER A 39 8.85 -0.22 0.56
CA SER A 39 8.28 0.36 -0.65
C SER A 39 7.04 1.22 -0.34
N VAL A 40 6.46 1.84 -1.37
CA VAL A 40 5.19 2.57 -1.30
C VAL A 40 4.22 2.08 -2.37
N VAL A 41 2.92 2.27 -2.15
CA VAL A 41 1.90 2.00 -3.18
C VAL A 41 2.12 2.95 -4.36
N ALA A 42 2.49 2.40 -5.51
CA ALA A 42 2.88 3.19 -6.68
C ALA A 42 1.70 3.68 -7.53
N ALA A 43 0.56 2.98 -7.50
CA ALA A 43 -0.59 3.27 -8.35
C ALA A 43 -1.91 2.92 -7.66
N GLY A 44 -2.99 3.54 -8.12
CA GLY A 44 -4.35 3.34 -7.62
C GLY A 44 -5.37 3.58 -8.73
N SER A 45 -6.65 3.66 -8.36
CA SER A 45 -7.73 3.98 -9.31
C SER A 45 -7.57 5.39 -9.89
N SER A 46 -7.89 5.57 -11.17
CA SER A 46 -7.83 6.87 -11.84
C SER A 46 -9.00 7.81 -11.49
N ASN A 47 -10.05 7.29 -10.84
CA ASN A 47 -11.28 8.04 -10.58
C ASN A 47 -11.90 7.78 -9.19
N VAL A 48 -11.21 7.03 -8.32
CA VAL A 48 -11.65 6.79 -6.95
C VAL A 48 -10.59 7.32 -6.00
N PHE A 49 -11.00 8.27 -5.16
CA PHE A 49 -10.18 8.93 -4.16
C PHE A 49 -10.80 8.71 -2.78
N ALA A 50 -9.98 8.65 -1.74
CA ALA A 50 -10.44 8.33 -0.39
C ALA A 50 -9.53 8.94 0.67
N GLY A 51 -10.13 9.42 1.76
CA GLY A 51 -9.40 9.93 2.93
C GLY A 51 -8.92 11.38 2.83
N GLY A 52 -9.41 12.15 1.85
CA GLY A 52 -9.01 13.55 1.61
C GLY A 52 -7.89 13.66 0.58
#